data_AF-A0A117LVL3-F1
#
_entry.id   AF-A0A117LVL3-F1
#
_cell.length_a   1.000
_cell.length_b   1.000
_cell.length_c   1.000
_cell.angle_alpha   90.00
_cell.angle_beta   90.00
_cell.angle_gamma   90.00
#
_symmetry.space_group_name_H-M   'P 1'
#
loop_
_entity.id
_entity.type
_entity.pdbx_description
1 polymer ?
#
loop_
_entity_poly.entity_id
_entity_poly.type
_entity_poly.pdbx_seq_one_letter_code
_entity_poly.pdbx_strand_id
1 'polypeptide(L)'
;MEPIRRIKKSGNREYWYEETPYYDPVSKQTRYKNSKYLGRNIDGKPVRMRDAPQEVKDKLKKNTKTIPIRSAYDHGSIMLLKQIMHDLKLDQYLHEILNDSDAAMVTALALNRIIRPLAMKDVGTWYAGTTLALDSPQITLTGQRISELLARIGTSTVPQQLMTRLLEENRTKRTLIYDITSLSSHSSLMNLLEYGYNRDGVSLPQINLSLIMDKELGIPVMYDLYPGSITDVTTLTGTLKKIAAYGVKEYTAIMDRGFFSQHNLLEMLDQQISFIIAATIQLKEVKLLLTEAQRDITNVEYLQKFKDKTIYAKPVTLPLESYQLKGYLFYDPKRELEEKESLTSRLVDIRDKLATVRLKKEKPAYIRFYEIAGRLRNFFDWKAVDDRIEATIRQNAVAQRMNRMGKFMVFYSGDVDWLTALSLY
;
A
#
# COMPACT_ATOMS: atom_id res chain seq x y z
N MET A 1 -58.48 53.78 16.14
CA MET A 1 -58.60 52.39 16.65
C MET A 1 -57.78 52.28 17.92
N GLU A 2 -58.28 51.55 18.92
CA GLU A 2 -57.55 51.35 20.18
C GLU A 2 -56.30 50.46 19.98
N PRO A 3 -55.24 50.64 20.78
CA PRO A 3 -54.09 49.75 20.76
C PRO A 3 -54.48 48.31 21.10
N ILE A 4 -53.94 47.34 20.36
CA ILE A 4 -54.11 45.91 20.64
C ILE A 4 -52.79 45.29 21.08
N ARG A 5 -52.87 44.24 21.91
CA ARG A 5 -51.69 43.45 22.30
C ARG A 5 -51.57 42.22 21.42
N ARG A 6 -50.37 41.97 20.90
CA ARG A 6 -50.07 40.83 20.03
C ARG A 6 -48.78 40.13 20.44
N ILE A 7 -48.77 38.80 20.35
CA ILE A 7 -47.56 37.99 20.52
C ILE A 7 -46.86 37.83 19.16
N LYS A 8 -45.54 38.06 19.12
CA LYS A 8 -44.66 37.78 17.98
C LYS A 8 -43.62 36.74 18.37
N LYS A 9 -43.36 35.77 17.47
CA LYS A 9 -42.32 34.74 17.62
C LYS A 9 -41.02 35.19 16.96
N SER A 10 -39.89 34.98 17.63
CA SER A 10 -38.55 35.17 17.08
C SER A 10 -37.64 34.03 17.58
N GLY A 11 -37.25 33.13 16.68
CA GLY A 11 -36.64 31.85 17.03
C GLY A 11 -37.59 31.00 17.90
N ASN A 12 -37.06 30.38 18.96
CA ASN A 12 -37.84 29.57 19.90
C ASN A 12 -38.45 30.41 21.06
N ARG A 13 -38.68 31.71 20.85
CA ARG A 13 -39.11 32.65 21.89
C ARG A 13 -40.29 33.51 21.42
N GLU A 14 -41.17 33.83 22.36
CA GLU A 14 -42.37 34.66 22.14
C GLU A 14 -42.28 35.99 22.91
N TYR A 15 -42.82 37.05 22.32
CA TYR A 15 -42.72 38.41 22.84
C TYR A 15 -44.04 39.17 22.64
N TRP A 16 -44.43 39.95 23.64
CA TRP A 16 -45.61 40.80 23.59
C TRP A 16 -45.28 42.19 23.07
N TYR A 17 -46.11 42.67 22.14
CA TYR A 17 -46.09 44.02 21.60
C TYR A 17 -47.46 44.65 21.73
N GLU A 18 -47.50 45.96 21.96
CA GLU A 18 -48.69 46.80 21.84
C GLU A 18 -48.60 47.57 20.53
N GLU A 19 -49.61 47.44 19.69
CA GLU A 19 -49.64 47.99 18.33
C GLU A 19 -50.98 48.66 18.06
N THR A 20 -50.95 49.82 17.40
CA THR A 20 -52.18 50.51 17.00
C THR A 20 -52.54 50.12 15.56
N PRO A 21 -53.69 49.45 15.33
CA PRO A 21 -54.12 49.15 13.97
C PRO A 21 -54.54 50.44 13.25
N TYR A 22 -54.26 50.50 11.96
CA TYR A 22 -54.75 51.50 11.05
C TYR A 22 -55.08 50.85 9.71
N TYR A 23 -56.14 51.31 9.06
CA TYR A 23 -56.48 50.85 7.73
C TYR A 23 -55.56 51.51 6.70
N ASP A 24 -54.87 50.70 5.90
CA ASP A 24 -54.05 51.19 4.79
C ASP A 24 -54.87 51.14 3.49
N PRO A 25 -55.29 52.29 2.94
CA PRO A 25 -56.16 52.32 1.76
C PRO A 25 -55.47 51.83 0.48
N VAL A 26 -54.13 51.84 0.42
CA VAL A 26 -53.38 51.36 -0.76
C VAL A 26 -53.35 49.84 -0.80
N SER A 27 -53.01 49.20 0.33
CA SER A 27 -52.98 47.73 0.41
C SER A 27 -54.33 47.10 0.76
N LYS A 28 -55.37 47.91 1.03
CA LYS A 28 -56.72 47.51 1.44
C LYS A 28 -56.73 46.51 2.61
N GLN A 29 -55.74 46.62 3.51
CA GLN A 29 -55.55 45.74 4.66
C GLN A 29 -55.33 46.55 5.94
N THR A 30 -55.71 45.97 7.08
CA THR A 30 -55.37 46.55 8.39
C THR A 30 -53.88 46.35 8.66
N ARG A 31 -53.14 47.45 8.75
CA ARG A 31 -51.72 47.48 9.12
C ARG A 31 -51.57 47.99 10.55
N TYR A 32 -50.36 47.87 11.09
CA TYR A 32 -50.06 48.20 12.48
C TYR A 32 -48.93 49.23 12.54
N LYS A 33 -49.11 50.28 13.34
CA LYS A 33 -48.10 51.30 13.61
C LYS A 33 -47.87 51.43 15.12
N ASN A 34 -46.79 52.11 15.50
CA ASN A 34 -46.40 52.34 16.90
C ASN A 34 -46.16 51.05 17.70
N SER A 35 -45.36 50.11 17.16
CA SER A 35 -45.06 48.84 17.82
C SER A 35 -44.19 49.03 19.06
N LYS A 36 -44.82 48.92 20.23
CA LYS A 36 -44.17 49.08 21.52
C LYS A 36 -43.91 47.72 22.17
N TYR A 37 -42.65 47.43 22.46
CA TYR A 37 -42.28 46.20 23.15
C TYR A 37 -42.73 46.21 24.63
N LEU A 38 -43.51 45.18 24.99
CA LEU A 38 -44.03 45.02 26.36
C LEU A 38 -43.16 44.07 27.20
N GLY A 39 -42.60 43.01 26.61
CA GLY A 39 -41.79 42.03 27.32
C GLY A 39 -41.77 40.66 26.64
N ARG A 40 -41.00 39.72 27.18
CA ARG A 40 -41.02 38.31 26.75
C ARG A 40 -42.30 37.66 27.27
N ASN A 41 -42.93 36.82 26.44
CA ASN A 41 -44.09 36.04 26.87
C ASN A 41 -43.60 34.93 27.81
N ILE A 42 -44.04 34.98 29.05
CA ILE A 42 -43.83 33.95 30.06
C ILE A 42 -45.20 33.65 30.64
N ASP A 43 -45.69 32.41 30.47
CA ASP A 43 -46.99 31.94 30.93
C ASP A 43 -48.17 32.86 30.53
N GLY A 44 -48.14 33.39 29.30
CA GLY A 44 -49.21 34.23 28.75
C GLY A 44 -49.15 35.70 29.15
N LYS A 45 -48.14 36.14 29.91
CA LYS A 45 -48.00 37.54 30.37
C LYS A 45 -46.69 38.19 29.88
N PRO A 46 -46.70 39.50 29.59
CA PRO A 46 -45.49 40.25 29.22
C PRO A 46 -44.59 40.45 30.43
N VAL A 47 -43.37 39.91 30.38
CA VAL A 47 -42.36 40.10 31.43
C VAL A 47 -41.15 40.83 30.86
N ARG A 48 -40.81 41.99 31.45
CA ARG A 48 -39.56 42.70 31.13
C ARG A 48 -38.41 42.08 31.90
N MET A 49 -37.42 41.53 31.19
CA MET A 49 -36.32 40.78 31.81
C MET A 49 -35.49 41.58 32.82
N ARG A 50 -35.41 42.91 32.68
CA ARG A 50 -34.78 43.80 33.69
C ARG A 50 -35.49 43.75 35.04
N ASP A 51 -36.81 43.69 35.02
CA ASP A 51 -37.69 43.83 36.18
C ASP A 51 -38.25 42.47 36.65
N ALA A 52 -37.86 41.38 36.00
CA ALA A 52 -38.36 40.04 36.29
C ALA A 52 -37.81 39.50 37.62
N PRO A 53 -38.65 38.83 38.44
CA PRO A 53 -38.22 38.11 39.64
C PRO A 53 -37.11 37.10 39.34
N GLN A 54 -36.22 36.90 40.30
CA GLN A 54 -35.05 36.03 40.13
C GLN A 54 -35.45 34.58 39.78
N GLU A 55 -36.56 34.08 40.35
CA GLU A 55 -37.12 32.75 40.05
C GLU A 55 -37.46 32.55 38.57
N VAL A 56 -37.97 33.58 37.91
CA VAL A 56 -38.32 33.55 36.48
C VAL A 56 -37.05 33.54 35.62
N LYS A 57 -36.03 34.30 36.03
CA LYS A 57 -34.71 34.30 35.39
C LYS A 57 -34.02 32.94 35.53
N ASP A 58 -34.16 32.28 36.68
CA ASP A 58 -33.53 30.99 36.96
C ASP A 58 -34.24 29.82 36.27
N LYS A 59 -35.57 29.83 36.17
CA LYS A 59 -36.33 28.87 35.35
C LYS A 59 -35.91 28.91 33.88
N LEU A 60 -35.68 30.11 33.34
CA LEU A 60 -35.23 30.28 31.95
C LEU A 60 -33.78 29.80 31.73
N LYS A 61 -32.89 29.94 32.73
CA LYS A 61 -31.53 29.38 32.68
C LYS A 61 -31.53 27.84 32.69
N LYS A 62 -32.40 27.21 33.47
CA LYS A 62 -32.47 25.73 33.57
C LYS A 62 -32.86 25.07 32.24
N ASN A 63 -33.78 25.66 31.48
CA ASN A 63 -34.22 25.12 30.17
C ASN A 63 -33.19 25.27 29.04
N THR A 64 -32.03 25.88 29.29
CA THR A 64 -30.97 26.10 28.29
C THR A 64 -29.69 25.33 28.61
N LYS A 65 -29.72 24.35 29.53
CA LYS A 65 -28.55 23.50 29.80
C LYS A 65 -28.36 22.51 28.64
N THR A 66 -27.61 22.92 27.63
CA THR A 66 -26.94 21.99 26.73
C THR A 66 -26.03 21.08 27.58
N ILE A 67 -26.17 19.76 27.42
CA ILE A 67 -25.27 18.81 28.07
C ILE A 67 -23.87 19.07 27.51
N PRO A 68 -22.88 19.44 28.34
CA PRO A 68 -21.53 19.69 27.83
C PRO A 68 -20.95 18.36 27.36
N ILE A 69 -20.58 18.30 26.09
CA ILE A 69 -19.76 17.20 25.55
C ILE A 69 -18.41 17.28 26.26
N ARG A 70 -18.08 16.26 27.06
CA ARG A 70 -16.83 16.22 27.85
C ARG A 70 -15.63 15.83 27.01
N SER A 71 -15.84 14.96 26.03
CA SER A 71 -14.80 14.41 25.16
C SER A 71 -15.42 13.85 23.88
N ALA A 72 -14.65 13.84 22.80
CA ALA A 72 -15.01 13.18 21.55
C ALA A 72 -13.81 12.32 21.11
N TYR A 73 -14.08 11.11 20.62
CA TYR A 73 -13.05 10.14 20.24
C TYR A 73 -13.28 9.65 18.82
N ASP A 74 -12.20 9.41 18.09
CA ASP A 74 -12.26 8.65 16.84
C ASP A 74 -12.51 7.17 17.15
N HIS A 75 -13.60 6.63 16.58
CA HIS A 75 -14.07 5.28 16.84
C HIS A 75 -14.18 4.42 15.58
N GLY A 76 -14.72 4.94 14.48
CA GLY A 76 -15.06 4.12 13.31
C GLY A 76 -13.86 3.34 12.77
N SER A 77 -12.72 4.02 12.59
CA SER A 77 -11.47 3.41 12.11
C SER A 77 -10.92 2.39 13.11
N ILE A 78 -11.01 2.68 14.40
CA ILE A 78 -10.53 1.79 15.47
C ILE A 78 -11.38 0.53 15.55
N MET A 79 -12.71 0.68 15.53
CA MET A 79 -13.66 -0.42 15.57
C MET A 79 -13.42 -1.39 14.41
N LEU A 80 -13.27 -0.87 13.19
CA LEU A 80 -13.01 -1.69 12.01
C LEU A 80 -11.70 -2.48 12.13
N LEU A 81 -10.60 -1.83 12.51
CA LEU A 81 -9.31 -2.52 12.61
C LEU A 81 -9.26 -3.50 13.77
N LYS A 82 -9.92 -3.21 14.90
CA LYS A 82 -10.08 -4.19 15.99
C LYS A 82 -10.87 -5.41 15.54
N GLN A 83 -11.93 -5.23 14.75
CA GLN A 83 -12.69 -6.35 14.21
C GLN A 83 -11.79 -7.22 13.31
N ILE A 84 -11.00 -6.62 12.43
CA ILE A 84 -10.04 -7.36 11.59
C ILE A 84 -9.01 -8.11 12.44
N MET A 85 -8.48 -7.47 13.50
CA MET A 85 -7.56 -8.14 14.41
C MET A 85 -8.19 -9.35 15.08
N HIS A 86 -9.44 -9.22 15.52
CA HIS A 86 -10.18 -10.31 16.15
C HIS A 86 -10.47 -11.45 15.16
N ASP A 87 -10.90 -11.13 13.93
CA ASP A 87 -11.17 -12.12 12.88
C ASP A 87 -9.89 -12.89 12.49
N LEU A 88 -8.73 -12.23 12.55
CA LEU A 88 -7.41 -12.82 12.34
C LEU A 88 -6.79 -13.42 13.62
N LYS A 89 -7.49 -13.34 14.76
CA LYS A 89 -7.05 -13.77 16.10
C LYS A 89 -5.74 -13.12 16.58
N LEU A 90 -5.37 -11.97 16.01
CA LEU A 90 -4.12 -11.26 16.34
C LEU A 90 -4.12 -10.74 17.77
N ASP A 91 -5.29 -10.33 18.27
CA ASP A 91 -5.49 -9.98 19.67
C ASP A 91 -5.10 -11.14 20.60
N GLN A 92 -5.63 -12.34 20.35
CA GLN A 92 -5.30 -13.54 21.12
C GLN A 92 -3.79 -13.84 21.08
N TYR A 93 -3.19 -13.88 19.88
CA TYR A 93 -1.76 -14.21 19.75
C TYR A 93 -0.87 -13.20 20.47
N LEU A 94 -1.21 -11.91 20.41
CA LEU A 94 -0.44 -10.88 21.10
C LEU A 94 -0.51 -11.04 22.63
N HIS A 95 -1.67 -11.36 23.20
CA HIS A 95 -1.81 -11.59 24.65
C HIS A 95 -1.15 -12.87 25.14
N GLU A 96 -0.98 -13.88 24.28
CA GLU A 96 -0.23 -15.09 24.63
C GLU A 96 1.29 -14.86 24.62
N ILE A 97 1.78 -13.97 23.75
CA ILE A 97 3.22 -13.72 23.53
C ILE A 97 3.74 -12.56 24.39
N LEU A 98 2.90 -11.56 24.65
CA LEU A 98 3.25 -10.32 25.35
C LEU A 98 2.37 -10.14 26.58
N ASN A 99 2.87 -9.40 27.58
CA ASN A 99 2.01 -8.93 28.65
C ASN A 99 0.97 -7.93 28.13
N ASP A 100 -0.15 -7.76 28.86
CA ASP A 100 -1.29 -6.94 28.41
C ASP A 100 -0.92 -5.50 28.05
N SER A 101 0.04 -4.89 28.76
CA SER A 101 0.46 -3.52 28.49
C SER A 101 1.25 -3.42 27.17
N ASP A 102 2.17 -4.36 26.95
CA ASP A 102 2.96 -4.43 25.72
C ASP A 102 2.07 -4.80 24.51
N ALA A 103 1.12 -5.73 24.68
CA ALA A 103 0.14 -6.09 23.66
C ALA A 103 -0.69 -4.87 23.24
N ALA A 104 -1.28 -4.14 24.20
CA ALA A 104 -2.03 -2.92 23.95
C ALA A 104 -1.17 -1.84 23.25
N MET A 105 0.11 -1.72 23.63
CA MET A 105 1.04 -0.78 23.01
C MET A 105 1.36 -1.16 21.56
N VAL A 106 1.60 -2.45 21.28
CA VAL A 106 1.80 -2.95 19.91
C VAL A 106 0.55 -2.70 19.07
N THR A 107 -0.65 -2.97 19.60
CA THR A 107 -1.93 -2.68 18.92
C THR A 107 -2.03 -1.20 18.57
N ALA A 108 -1.78 -0.30 19.53
CA ALA A 108 -1.85 1.14 19.28
C ALA A 108 -0.86 1.59 18.19
N LEU A 109 0.38 1.08 18.21
CA LEU A 109 1.39 1.39 17.20
C LEU A 109 1.02 0.85 15.81
N ALA A 110 0.50 -0.37 15.73
CA ALA A 110 0.06 -0.99 14.48
C ALA A 110 -1.12 -0.23 13.87
N LEU A 111 -2.15 0.07 14.67
CA LEU A 111 -3.32 0.82 14.20
C LEU A 111 -2.93 2.26 13.79
N ASN A 112 -2.02 2.90 14.53
CA ASN A 112 -1.48 4.19 14.12
C ASN A 112 -0.80 4.10 12.75
N ARG A 113 0.04 3.09 12.52
CA ARG A 113 0.76 2.92 11.26
C ARG A 113 -0.17 2.76 10.06
N ILE A 114 -1.32 2.11 10.25
CA ILE A 114 -2.33 1.90 9.22
C ILE A 114 -3.17 3.17 8.99
N ILE A 115 -3.66 3.81 10.06
CA ILE A 115 -4.59 4.93 9.96
C ILE A 115 -3.87 6.24 9.64
N ARG A 116 -2.81 6.54 10.41
CA ARG A 116 -2.10 7.82 10.36
C ARG A 116 -0.66 7.61 10.81
N PRO A 117 0.27 7.29 9.89
CA PRO A 117 1.64 6.94 10.23
C PRO A 117 2.42 8.16 10.75
N LEU A 118 2.33 8.40 12.05
CA LEU A 118 2.98 9.53 12.72
C LEU A 118 4.42 9.16 13.15
N ALA A 119 5.22 10.19 13.45
CA ALA A 119 6.46 9.96 14.17
C ALA A 119 6.14 9.40 15.57
N MET A 120 6.99 8.51 16.10
CA MET A 120 6.72 7.79 17.35
C MET A 120 6.42 8.71 18.54
N LYS A 121 7.06 9.89 18.60
CA LYS A 121 6.82 10.90 19.65
C LYS A 121 5.39 11.49 19.64
N ASP A 122 4.70 11.43 18.51
CA ASP A 122 3.38 12.04 18.31
C ASP A 122 2.23 11.01 18.43
N VAL A 123 2.56 9.71 18.56
CA VAL A 123 1.57 8.63 18.63
C VAL A 123 0.71 8.74 19.90
N GLY A 124 1.29 9.15 21.03
CA GLY A 124 0.54 9.32 22.28
C GLY A 124 -0.58 10.35 22.17
N THR A 125 -0.35 11.46 21.47
CA THR A 125 -1.36 12.49 21.21
C THR A 125 -2.50 11.94 20.34
N TRP A 126 -2.16 11.17 19.31
CA TRP A 126 -3.16 10.51 18.48
C TRP A 126 -3.99 9.50 19.29
N TYR A 127 -3.33 8.63 20.05
CA TYR A 127 -3.97 7.60 20.87
C TYR A 127 -5.01 8.20 21.83
N ALA A 128 -4.67 9.29 22.52
CA ALA A 128 -5.56 9.99 23.46
C ALA A 128 -6.86 10.51 22.81
N GLY A 129 -6.85 10.76 21.51
CA GLY A 129 -8.02 11.18 20.73
C GLY A 129 -8.84 10.03 20.14
N THR A 130 -8.47 8.78 20.41
CA THR A 130 -9.14 7.59 19.87
C THR A 130 -9.80 6.77 20.97
N THR A 131 -10.73 5.91 20.58
CA THR A 131 -11.36 4.97 21.51
C THR A 131 -10.41 3.93 22.11
N LEU A 132 -9.18 3.79 21.60
CA LEU A 132 -8.15 2.95 22.25
C LEU A 132 -7.77 3.45 23.64
N ALA A 133 -7.87 4.76 23.89
CA ALA A 133 -7.60 5.36 25.20
C ALA A 133 -8.64 4.99 26.28
N LEU A 134 -9.75 4.38 25.87
CA LEU A 134 -10.81 3.91 26.76
C LEU A 134 -10.67 2.43 27.14
N ASP A 135 -9.76 1.70 26.48
CA ASP A 135 -9.53 0.29 26.74
C ASP A 135 -8.72 0.05 28.03
N SER A 136 -8.73 -1.19 28.50
CA SER A 136 -7.86 -1.68 29.56
C SER A 136 -6.86 -2.71 29.02
N PRO A 137 -5.59 -2.69 29.46
CA PRO A 137 -5.01 -1.73 30.40
C PRO A 137 -4.75 -0.36 29.76
N GLN A 138 -4.79 0.70 30.57
CA GLN A 138 -4.33 2.01 30.13
C GLN A 138 -2.82 1.99 29.93
N ILE A 139 -2.36 2.52 28.80
CA ILE A 139 -0.95 2.54 28.41
C ILE A 139 -0.41 3.97 28.31
N THR A 140 0.89 4.11 28.53
CA THR A 140 1.61 5.38 28.37
C THR A 140 2.54 5.31 27.17
N LEU A 141 2.22 6.09 26.12
CA LEU A 141 2.94 6.11 24.85
C LEU A 141 3.95 7.27 24.78
N THR A 142 5.05 7.15 25.54
CA THR A 142 6.19 8.08 25.40
C THR A 142 7.20 7.54 24.39
N GLY A 143 7.98 8.44 23.77
CA GLY A 143 9.03 8.03 22.82
C GLY A 143 10.05 7.06 23.44
N GLN A 144 10.38 7.23 24.73
CA GLN A 144 11.26 6.31 25.46
C GLN A 144 10.62 4.93 25.60
N ARG A 145 9.38 4.84 26.09
CA ARG A 145 8.68 3.55 26.27
C ARG A 145 8.50 2.79 24.97
N ILE A 146 8.13 3.50 23.91
CA ILE A 146 8.02 2.92 22.56
C ILE A 146 9.38 2.38 22.10
N SER A 147 10.46 3.13 22.31
CA SER A 147 11.81 2.70 21.91
C SER A 147 12.28 1.46 22.70
N GLU A 148 12.05 1.44 24.02
CA GLU A 148 12.34 0.28 24.89
C GLU A 148 11.56 -0.96 24.44
N LEU A 149 10.26 -0.81 24.15
CA LEU A 149 9.42 -1.90 23.66
C LEU A 149 9.94 -2.44 22.32
N LEU A 150 10.17 -1.57 21.33
CA LEU A 150 10.63 -1.98 20.00
C LEU A 150 12.01 -2.62 20.04
N ALA A 151 12.93 -2.14 20.90
CA ALA A 151 14.24 -2.73 21.08
C ALA A 151 14.14 -4.15 21.67
N ARG A 152 13.27 -4.36 22.67
CA ARG A 152 13.01 -5.71 23.23
C ARG A 152 12.40 -6.62 22.19
N ILE A 153 11.34 -6.20 21.49
CA ILE A 153 10.70 -7.01 20.45
C ILE A 153 11.72 -7.41 19.38
N GLY A 154 12.49 -6.44 18.86
CA GLY A 154 13.46 -6.65 17.79
C GLY A 154 14.65 -7.53 18.13
N THR A 155 14.93 -7.77 19.42
CA THR A 155 16.02 -8.64 19.89
C THR A 155 15.52 -9.94 20.54
N SER A 156 14.20 -10.13 20.61
CA SER A 156 13.55 -11.28 21.24
C SER A 156 13.05 -12.30 20.21
N THR A 157 12.48 -13.39 20.71
CA THR A 157 11.78 -14.40 19.89
C THR A 157 10.33 -14.05 19.57
N VAL A 158 9.84 -12.87 19.98
CA VAL A 158 8.45 -12.45 19.79
C VAL A 158 8.01 -12.52 18.32
N PRO A 159 8.78 -12.01 17.32
CA PRO A 159 8.40 -12.15 15.92
C PRO A 159 8.28 -13.61 15.47
N GLN A 160 9.20 -14.48 15.89
CA GLN A 160 9.19 -15.90 15.55
C GLN A 160 7.99 -16.62 16.17
N GLN A 161 7.64 -16.30 17.42
CA GLN A 161 6.45 -16.84 18.08
C GLN A 161 5.18 -16.40 17.34
N LEU A 162 5.07 -15.13 16.95
CA LEU A 162 3.92 -14.63 16.19
C LEU A 162 3.79 -15.35 14.84
N MET A 163 4.88 -15.49 14.09
CA MET A 163 4.88 -16.23 12.81
C MET A 163 4.52 -17.70 13.00
N THR A 164 4.98 -18.34 14.09
CA THR A 164 4.59 -19.72 14.43
C THR A 164 3.08 -19.84 14.63
N ARG A 165 2.47 -18.93 15.42
CA ARG A 165 1.01 -18.89 15.61
C ARG A 165 0.26 -18.67 14.31
N LEU A 166 0.74 -17.75 13.48
CA LEU A 166 0.15 -17.48 12.16
C LEU A 166 0.21 -18.70 11.25
N LEU A 167 1.26 -19.52 11.30
CA LEU A 167 1.38 -20.72 10.47
C LEU A 167 0.53 -21.88 10.99
N GLU A 168 0.54 -22.12 12.31
CA GLU A 168 -0.17 -23.23 12.95
C GLU A 168 -1.69 -23.10 12.83
N GLU A 169 -2.23 -21.94 13.20
CA GLU A 169 -3.68 -21.72 13.30
C GLU A 169 -4.36 -21.56 11.94
N ASN A 170 -3.64 -21.00 10.97
CA ASN A 170 -4.17 -20.81 9.62
C ASN A 170 -4.06 -22.08 8.74
N ARG A 171 -3.43 -23.15 9.25
CA ARG A 171 -3.21 -24.40 8.51
C ARG A 171 -2.60 -24.15 7.13
N THR A 172 -1.69 -23.19 7.04
CA THR A 172 -1.01 -22.79 5.81
C THR A 172 -0.26 -23.99 5.25
N LYS A 173 -0.79 -24.59 4.18
CA LYS A 173 -0.31 -25.89 3.66
C LYS A 173 -0.37 -26.03 2.14
N ARG A 174 -0.67 -24.98 1.37
CA ARG A 174 -0.96 -25.15 -0.08
C ARG A 174 -0.09 -24.33 -1.00
N THR A 175 -0.23 -23.01 -0.97
CA THR A 175 0.49 -22.15 -1.91
C THR A 175 1.04 -20.94 -1.18
N LEU A 176 2.35 -20.77 -1.24
CA LEU A 176 3.06 -19.66 -0.63
C LEU A 176 3.57 -18.72 -1.71
N ILE A 177 3.20 -17.45 -1.63
CA ILE A 177 3.78 -16.42 -2.50
C ILE A 177 4.99 -15.86 -1.77
N TYR A 178 6.12 -15.85 -2.46
CA TYR A 178 7.37 -15.32 -1.94
C TYR A 178 7.82 -14.12 -2.74
N ASP A 179 7.94 -12.98 -2.07
CA ASP A 179 8.42 -11.73 -2.65
C ASP A 179 9.44 -11.06 -1.72
N ILE A 180 10.40 -10.34 -2.32
CA ILE A 180 11.32 -9.47 -1.58
C ILE A 180 11.12 -8.04 -2.02
N THR A 181 10.83 -7.18 -1.04
CA THR A 181 10.72 -5.74 -1.21
C THR A 181 11.81 -5.00 -0.45
N SER A 182 12.27 -3.87 -0.97
CA SER A 182 13.35 -3.08 -0.36
C SER A 182 12.80 -1.86 0.37
N LEU A 183 13.23 -1.65 1.61
CA LEU A 183 12.86 -0.52 2.46
C LEU A 183 14.07 0.41 2.61
N SER A 184 14.08 1.51 1.86
CA SER A 184 15.17 2.50 1.87
C SER A 184 15.08 3.46 3.06
N SER A 185 16.22 3.88 3.59
CA SER A 185 16.28 4.83 4.72
C SER A 185 17.54 5.69 4.69
N HIS A 186 17.47 6.85 5.34
CA HIS A 186 18.63 7.73 5.58
C HIS A 186 19.29 7.49 6.94
N SER A 187 18.76 6.58 7.75
CA SER A 187 19.27 6.34 9.10
C SER A 187 20.70 5.81 9.07
N SER A 188 21.55 6.33 9.94
CA SER A 188 22.91 5.83 10.19
C SER A 188 22.99 4.87 11.39
N LEU A 189 21.87 4.63 12.07
CA LEU A 189 21.81 3.88 13.34
C LEU A 189 21.32 2.43 13.18
N MET A 190 21.07 1.98 11.95
CA MET A 190 20.57 0.62 11.69
C MET A 190 21.61 -0.20 10.94
N ASN A 191 22.09 -1.27 11.56
CA ASN A 191 23.16 -2.11 11.00
C ASN A 191 22.73 -2.90 9.75
N LEU A 192 21.43 -3.10 9.53
CA LEU A 192 20.89 -3.77 8.35
C LEU A 192 20.82 -2.87 7.11
N LEU A 193 21.02 -1.55 7.26
CA LEU A 193 20.98 -0.63 6.13
C LEU A 193 22.26 -0.71 5.32
N GLU A 194 22.19 -1.34 4.16
CA GLU A 194 23.31 -1.45 3.23
C GLU A 194 22.88 -1.07 1.81
N TYR A 195 23.83 -0.65 0.98
CA TYR A 195 23.53 -0.36 -0.42
C TYR A 195 23.22 -1.66 -1.17
N GLY A 196 22.06 -1.68 -1.81
CA GLY A 196 21.55 -2.84 -2.53
C GLY A 196 21.26 -2.56 -4.00
N TYR A 197 20.56 -3.50 -4.64
CA TYR A 197 20.11 -3.33 -6.01
C TYR A 197 19.07 -2.21 -6.11
N ASN A 198 19.44 -1.13 -6.79
CA ASN A 198 18.62 0.07 -6.89
C ASN A 198 17.43 -0.11 -7.87
N ARG A 199 16.33 -0.71 -7.39
CA ARG A 199 15.10 -0.95 -8.18
C ARG A 199 14.40 0.35 -8.59
N ASP A 200 14.42 1.37 -7.73
CA ASP A 200 13.60 2.59 -7.87
C ASP A 200 14.38 3.82 -8.37
N GLY A 201 15.68 3.69 -8.61
CA GLY A 201 16.55 4.84 -8.94
C GLY A 201 16.95 5.69 -7.73
N VAL A 202 16.55 5.29 -6.51
CA VAL A 202 16.88 5.94 -5.25
C VAL A 202 18.17 5.33 -4.69
N SER A 203 19.28 6.07 -4.76
CA SER A 203 20.60 5.62 -4.27
C SER A 203 20.72 5.78 -2.75
N LEU A 204 19.86 5.10 -2.00
CA LEU A 204 19.88 5.08 -0.53
C LEU A 204 20.19 3.66 -0.04
N PRO A 205 20.80 3.51 1.15
CA PRO A 205 20.90 2.21 1.78
C PRO A 205 19.48 1.69 2.11
N GLN A 206 19.33 0.37 2.06
CA GLN A 206 18.05 -0.31 2.18
C GLN A 206 18.14 -1.56 3.04
N ILE A 207 16.99 -2.01 3.52
CA ILE A 207 16.79 -3.34 4.11
C ILE A 207 15.92 -4.13 3.14
N ASN A 208 16.27 -5.38 2.88
CA ASN A 208 15.44 -6.26 2.07
C ASN A 208 14.48 -7.03 3.00
N LEU A 209 13.18 -6.80 2.84
CA LEU A 209 12.09 -7.49 3.51
C LEU A 209 11.60 -8.63 2.62
N SER A 210 11.88 -9.85 3.05
CA SER A 210 11.33 -11.08 2.48
C SER A 210 9.97 -11.32 3.11
N LEU A 211 8.91 -11.41 2.29
CA LEU A 211 7.55 -11.63 2.75
C LEU A 211 6.99 -12.92 2.15
N ILE A 212 6.39 -13.74 3.02
CA ILE A 212 5.71 -14.97 2.64
C ILE A 212 4.23 -14.80 2.94
N MET A 213 3.42 -14.95 1.89
CA MET A 213 1.98 -14.82 1.94
C MET A 213 1.33 -16.18 1.74
N ASP A 214 0.29 -16.47 2.52
CA ASP A 214 -0.65 -17.54 2.18
C ASP A 214 -1.55 -17.02 1.05
N LYS A 215 -1.49 -17.67 -0.12
CA LYS A 215 -2.25 -17.22 -1.29
C LYS A 215 -3.76 -17.30 -1.07
N GLU A 216 -4.23 -18.37 -0.43
CA GLU A 216 -5.67 -18.63 -0.32
C GLU A 216 -6.31 -17.72 0.72
N LEU A 217 -5.60 -17.43 1.81
CA LEU A 217 -6.05 -16.51 2.84
C LEU A 217 -5.77 -15.04 2.49
N GLY A 218 -4.80 -14.77 1.61
CA GLY A 218 -4.41 -13.42 1.22
C GLY A 218 -3.69 -12.64 2.34
N ILE A 219 -3.08 -13.34 3.31
CA ILE A 219 -2.43 -12.74 4.48
C ILE A 219 -0.94 -13.08 4.56
N PRO A 220 -0.10 -12.19 5.11
CA PRO A 220 1.29 -12.51 5.42
C PRO A 220 1.36 -13.49 6.59
N VAL A 221 2.16 -14.53 6.44
CA VAL A 221 2.35 -15.57 7.47
C VAL A 221 3.76 -15.60 8.03
N MET A 222 4.75 -15.14 7.27
CA MET A 222 6.13 -15.09 7.70
C MET A 222 6.88 -13.96 6.98
N TYR A 223 7.90 -13.42 7.63
CA TYR A 223 8.82 -12.48 7.01
C TYR A 223 10.25 -12.69 7.50
N ASP A 224 11.21 -12.20 6.74
CA ASP A 224 12.62 -12.11 7.11
C ASP A 224 13.20 -10.77 6.69
N LEU A 225 14.21 -10.30 7.43
CA LEU A 225 14.95 -9.07 7.13
C LEU A 225 16.39 -9.42 6.77
N TYR A 226 16.85 -8.86 5.65
CA TYR A 226 18.21 -9.02 5.17
C TYR A 226 18.87 -7.66 4.95
N PRO A 227 20.20 -7.55 5.14
CA PRO A 227 20.92 -6.36 4.72
C PRO A 227 20.69 -6.06 3.23
N GLY A 228 20.63 -4.79 2.86
CA GLY A 228 20.32 -4.37 1.49
C GLY A 228 21.25 -4.94 0.41
N SER A 229 22.51 -5.22 0.77
CA SER A 229 23.51 -5.81 -0.11
C SER A 229 23.25 -7.27 -0.48
N ILE A 230 22.42 -7.97 0.31
CA ILE A 230 22.10 -9.37 0.08
C ILE A 230 21.06 -9.49 -1.03
N THR A 231 21.40 -10.24 -2.09
CA THR A 231 20.54 -10.38 -3.27
C THR A 231 19.41 -11.39 -3.05
N ASP A 232 18.28 -11.19 -3.75
CA ASP A 232 17.11 -12.08 -3.69
C ASP A 232 17.46 -13.54 -3.97
N VAL A 233 18.37 -13.75 -4.93
CA VAL A 233 18.86 -15.08 -5.30
C VAL A 233 19.47 -15.80 -4.09
N THR A 234 20.26 -15.10 -3.28
CA THR A 234 21.01 -15.71 -2.17
C THR A 234 20.19 -16.00 -0.92
N THR A 235 19.00 -15.40 -0.77
CA THR A 235 18.18 -15.55 0.45
C THR A 235 17.19 -16.70 0.35
N LEU A 236 16.78 -17.08 -0.86
CA LEU A 236 15.72 -18.05 -1.11
C LEU A 236 15.92 -19.37 -0.34
N THR A 237 17.09 -19.98 -0.48
CA THR A 237 17.40 -21.27 0.16
C THR A 237 17.26 -21.21 1.68
N GLY A 238 17.72 -20.13 2.30
CA GLY A 238 17.60 -19.93 3.75
C GLY A 238 16.15 -19.76 4.18
N THR A 239 15.39 -18.95 3.44
CA THR A 239 13.96 -18.74 3.69
C THR A 239 13.17 -20.04 3.54
N LEU A 240 13.38 -20.82 2.48
CA LEU A 240 12.69 -22.09 2.26
C LEU A 240 13.01 -23.12 3.36
N LYS A 241 14.27 -23.22 3.79
CA LYS A 241 14.66 -24.07 4.93
C LYS A 241 13.96 -23.66 6.23
N LYS A 242 13.79 -22.35 6.47
CA LYS A 242 13.04 -21.84 7.63
C LYS A 242 11.56 -22.21 7.53
N ILE A 243 10.92 -22.05 6.38
CA ILE A 243 9.52 -22.44 6.16
C ILE A 243 9.31 -23.91 6.54
N ALA A 244 10.20 -24.79 6.05
CA ALA A 244 10.18 -26.20 6.42
C ALA A 244 10.39 -26.43 7.93
N ALA A 245 11.29 -25.66 8.56
CA ALA A 245 11.54 -25.74 10.00
C ALA A 245 10.34 -25.28 10.85
N TYR A 246 9.51 -24.37 10.35
CA TYR A 246 8.23 -24.00 10.96
C TYR A 246 7.12 -25.05 10.74
N GLY A 247 7.44 -26.21 10.16
CA GLY A 247 6.52 -27.33 10.00
C GLY A 247 5.55 -27.20 8.83
N VAL A 248 5.73 -26.19 7.97
CA VAL A 248 4.99 -26.08 6.70
C VAL A 248 5.53 -27.14 5.75
N LYS A 249 4.67 -28.10 5.42
CA LYS A 249 4.95 -29.21 4.50
C LYS A 249 4.02 -29.12 3.30
N GLU A 250 4.43 -29.68 2.17
CA GLU A 250 3.60 -29.83 0.97
C GLU A 250 3.09 -28.50 0.38
N TYR A 251 3.93 -27.48 0.33
CA TYR A 251 3.59 -26.19 -0.26
C TYR A 251 4.19 -26.01 -1.66
N THR A 252 3.51 -25.22 -2.50
CA THR A 252 4.06 -24.69 -3.75
C THR A 252 4.51 -23.24 -3.56
N ALA A 253 5.80 -22.98 -3.77
CA ALA A 253 6.37 -21.63 -3.76
C ALA A 253 6.13 -20.93 -5.11
N ILE A 254 5.41 -19.81 -5.08
CA ILE A 254 5.21 -18.92 -6.22
C ILE A 254 6.21 -17.77 -6.08
N MET A 255 7.10 -17.63 -7.07
CA MET A 255 8.23 -16.71 -7.00
C MET A 255 8.32 -15.82 -8.23
N ASP A 256 8.83 -14.62 -7.99
CA ASP A 256 9.16 -13.68 -9.04
C ASP A 256 10.40 -14.11 -9.86
N ARG A 257 10.72 -13.32 -10.88
CA ARG A 257 11.90 -13.59 -11.74
C ARG A 257 13.23 -13.24 -11.09
N GLY A 258 13.23 -12.48 -9.99
CA GLY A 258 14.42 -12.10 -9.24
C GLY A 258 15.06 -13.30 -8.53
N PHE A 259 14.26 -14.31 -8.18
CA PHE A 259 14.73 -15.57 -7.60
C PHE A 259 15.31 -16.57 -8.61
N PHE A 260 15.15 -16.31 -9.91
CA PHE A 260 15.49 -17.27 -10.95
C PHE A 260 17.00 -17.34 -11.20
N SER A 261 17.64 -18.41 -10.70
CA SER A 261 19.04 -18.75 -10.97
C SER A 261 19.22 -20.26 -11.07
N GLN A 262 20.26 -20.71 -11.78
CA GLN A 262 20.58 -22.14 -11.87
C GLN A 262 20.75 -22.76 -10.48
N HIS A 263 21.48 -22.10 -9.59
CA HIS A 263 21.71 -22.57 -8.22
C HIS A 263 20.39 -22.76 -7.45
N ASN A 264 19.50 -21.75 -7.47
CA ASN A 264 18.22 -21.82 -6.76
C ASN A 264 17.31 -22.90 -7.31
N LEU A 265 17.26 -23.05 -8.64
CA LEU A 265 16.46 -24.09 -9.28
C LEU A 265 16.95 -25.49 -8.87
N LEU A 266 18.27 -25.73 -8.91
CA LEU A 266 18.86 -27.01 -8.51
C LEU A 266 18.60 -27.30 -7.03
N GLU A 267 18.83 -26.34 -6.13
CA GLU A 267 18.60 -26.53 -4.69
C GLU A 267 17.12 -26.85 -4.39
N MET A 268 16.16 -26.17 -5.05
CA MET A 268 14.74 -26.47 -4.88
C MET A 268 14.37 -27.87 -5.40
N LEU A 269 14.96 -28.28 -6.54
CA LEU A 269 14.76 -29.62 -7.09
C LEU A 269 15.34 -30.71 -6.18
N ASP A 270 16.57 -30.50 -5.68
CA ASP A 270 17.26 -31.43 -4.79
C ASP A 270 16.54 -31.58 -3.45
N GLN A 271 15.95 -30.49 -2.94
CA GLN A 271 15.12 -30.50 -1.73
C GLN A 271 13.66 -30.93 -1.98
N GLN A 272 13.29 -31.26 -3.24
CA GLN A 272 11.93 -31.65 -3.62
C GLN A 272 10.86 -30.60 -3.25
N ILE A 273 11.22 -29.32 -3.34
CA ILE A 273 10.30 -28.21 -3.10
C ILE A 273 9.47 -27.98 -4.35
N SER A 274 8.15 -27.92 -4.19
CA SER A 274 7.26 -27.55 -5.29
C SER A 274 7.35 -26.05 -5.57
N PHE A 275 7.52 -25.65 -6.82
CA PHE A 275 7.61 -24.24 -7.20
C PHE A 275 6.97 -23.91 -8.55
N ILE A 276 6.62 -22.63 -8.70
CA ILE A 276 6.32 -21.95 -9.96
C ILE A 276 7.12 -20.65 -9.96
N ILE A 277 7.95 -20.45 -10.97
CA ILE A 277 8.88 -19.32 -11.03
C ILE A 277 8.97 -18.75 -12.44
N ALA A 278 8.90 -17.43 -12.54
CA ALA A 278 9.12 -16.76 -13.82
C ALA A 278 10.60 -16.72 -14.19
N ALA A 279 10.92 -16.98 -15.45
CA ALA A 279 12.28 -17.01 -15.91
C ALA A 279 12.86 -15.60 -16.13
N THR A 280 14.15 -15.45 -15.82
CA THR A 280 14.95 -14.35 -16.36
C THR A 280 15.61 -14.76 -17.67
N ILE A 281 15.64 -13.86 -18.64
CA ILE A 281 16.29 -14.06 -19.95
C ILE A 281 17.81 -13.80 -19.84
N GLN A 282 18.39 -13.80 -18.64
CA GLN A 282 19.83 -13.62 -18.46
C GLN A 282 20.60 -14.91 -18.71
N LEU A 283 20.04 -16.06 -18.30
CA LEU A 283 20.62 -17.39 -18.49
C LEU A 283 20.69 -17.76 -19.97
N LYS A 284 21.79 -18.39 -20.38
CA LYS A 284 22.09 -18.68 -21.79
C LYS A 284 21.12 -19.71 -22.34
N GLU A 285 20.82 -20.72 -21.54
CA GLU A 285 19.93 -21.83 -21.80
C GLU A 285 18.50 -21.31 -22.07
N VAL A 286 18.04 -20.36 -21.24
CA VAL A 286 16.73 -19.69 -21.43
C VAL A 286 16.69 -18.87 -22.73
N LYS A 287 17.77 -18.17 -23.09
CA LYS A 287 17.85 -17.43 -24.36
C LYS A 287 17.77 -18.35 -25.57
N LEU A 288 18.49 -19.47 -25.53
CA LEU A 288 18.47 -20.48 -26.59
C LEU A 288 17.07 -21.06 -26.74
N LEU A 289 16.46 -21.48 -25.62
CA LEU A 289 15.10 -22.01 -25.58
C LEU A 289 14.08 -21.01 -26.13
N LEU A 290 14.19 -19.73 -25.77
CA LEU A 290 13.31 -18.67 -26.31
C LEU A 290 13.49 -18.50 -27.82
N THR A 291 14.73 -18.59 -28.31
CA THR A 291 15.06 -18.41 -29.73
C THR A 291 14.53 -19.55 -30.59
N GLU A 292 14.51 -20.76 -30.04
CA GLU A 292 13.93 -21.94 -30.67
C GLU A 292 12.41 -21.91 -30.62
N ALA A 293 11.83 -21.74 -29.43
CA ALA A 293 10.39 -21.82 -29.21
C ALA A 293 9.60 -20.68 -29.87
N GLN A 294 10.22 -19.54 -30.16
CA GLN A 294 9.56 -18.43 -30.87
C GLN A 294 9.30 -18.71 -32.36
N ARG A 295 9.93 -19.73 -32.96
CA ARG A 295 9.79 -20.01 -34.40
C ARG A 295 8.38 -20.45 -34.79
N ASP A 296 7.67 -21.03 -33.84
CA ASP A 296 6.39 -21.72 -34.00
C ASP A 296 5.42 -21.43 -32.83
N ILE A 297 5.75 -20.49 -31.92
CA ILE A 297 4.88 -20.08 -30.80
C ILE A 297 3.48 -19.63 -31.26
N THR A 298 3.35 -19.14 -32.49
CA THR A 298 2.08 -18.68 -33.08
C THR A 298 1.27 -19.78 -33.74
N ASN A 299 1.68 -21.05 -33.65
CA ASN A 299 0.88 -22.16 -34.14
C ASN A 299 -0.47 -22.22 -33.40
N VAL A 300 -1.53 -22.55 -34.13
CA VAL A 300 -2.90 -22.62 -33.60
C VAL A 300 -3.04 -23.62 -32.45
N GLU A 301 -2.22 -24.67 -32.42
CA GLU A 301 -2.19 -25.66 -31.34
C GLU A 301 -1.85 -25.07 -29.97
N TYR A 302 -1.10 -23.96 -29.93
CA TYR A 302 -0.74 -23.26 -28.69
C TYR A 302 -1.71 -22.13 -28.34
N LEU A 303 -2.69 -21.84 -29.20
CA LEU A 303 -3.64 -20.75 -28.99
C LEU A 303 -4.62 -21.11 -27.86
N GLN A 304 -4.69 -20.24 -26.86
CA GLN A 304 -5.55 -20.38 -25.69
C GLN A 304 -6.37 -19.10 -25.46
N LYS A 305 -7.47 -19.24 -24.71
CA LYS A 305 -8.29 -18.11 -24.25
C LYS A 305 -8.11 -17.93 -22.74
N PHE A 306 -7.67 -16.73 -22.33
CA PHE A 306 -7.48 -16.37 -20.91
C PHE A 306 -8.07 -14.98 -20.63
N LYS A 307 -9.02 -14.89 -19.70
CA LYS A 307 -9.71 -13.63 -19.32
C LYS A 307 -10.18 -12.81 -20.55
N ASP A 308 -10.86 -13.49 -21.47
CA ASP A 308 -11.34 -12.95 -22.76
C ASP A 308 -10.29 -12.42 -23.74
N LYS A 309 -9.01 -12.73 -23.51
CA LYS A 309 -7.91 -12.45 -24.43
C LYS A 309 -7.39 -13.74 -25.05
N THR A 310 -6.93 -13.64 -26.29
CA THR A 310 -6.18 -14.71 -26.95
C THR A 310 -4.71 -14.61 -26.59
N ILE A 311 -4.14 -15.72 -26.16
CA ILE A 311 -2.73 -15.86 -25.80
C ILE A 311 -2.20 -17.16 -26.38
N TYR A 312 -0.88 -17.26 -26.53
CA TYR A 312 -0.24 -18.53 -26.87
C TYR A 312 0.48 -19.08 -25.64
N ALA A 313 0.31 -20.37 -25.38
CA ALA A 313 0.96 -21.09 -24.29
C ALA A 313 1.64 -22.35 -24.84
N LYS A 314 2.94 -22.25 -25.13
CA LYS A 314 3.73 -23.35 -25.68
C LYS A 314 4.48 -24.08 -24.56
N PRO A 315 4.33 -25.40 -24.39
CA PRO A 315 5.18 -26.17 -23.50
C PRO A 315 6.65 -26.06 -23.90
N VAL A 316 7.52 -25.87 -22.92
CA VAL A 316 8.97 -25.81 -23.10
C VAL A 316 9.67 -26.62 -22.01
N THR A 317 10.87 -27.11 -22.30
CA THR A 317 11.71 -27.82 -21.33
C THR A 317 13.07 -27.16 -21.28
N LEU A 318 13.48 -26.76 -20.08
CA LEU A 318 14.80 -26.19 -19.82
C LEU A 318 15.74 -27.31 -19.33
N PRO A 319 16.79 -27.65 -20.10
CA PRO A 319 17.83 -28.54 -19.61
C PRO A 319 18.63 -27.84 -18.51
N LEU A 320 18.73 -28.48 -17.35
CA LEU A 320 19.43 -27.95 -16.17
C LEU A 320 20.26 -29.07 -15.54
N GLU A 321 21.52 -29.19 -15.97
CA GLU A 321 22.41 -30.30 -15.57
C GLU A 321 21.75 -31.67 -15.77
N SER A 322 21.48 -32.41 -14.69
CA SER A 322 20.80 -33.71 -14.70
C SER A 322 19.26 -33.61 -14.78
N TYR A 323 18.70 -32.41 -14.64
CA TYR A 323 17.26 -32.18 -14.60
C TYR A 323 16.71 -31.65 -15.93
N GLN A 324 15.44 -31.98 -16.18
CA GLN A 324 14.65 -31.44 -17.29
C GLN A 324 13.47 -30.67 -16.71
N LEU A 325 13.63 -29.34 -16.61
CA LEU A 325 12.65 -28.49 -15.95
C LEU A 325 11.55 -28.10 -16.93
N LYS A 326 10.31 -28.52 -16.65
CA LYS A 326 9.15 -28.21 -17.48
C LYS A 326 8.69 -26.77 -17.27
N GLY A 327 8.09 -26.20 -18.30
CA GLY A 327 7.55 -24.85 -18.25
C GLY A 327 6.67 -24.52 -19.45
N TYR A 328 6.20 -23.27 -19.49
CA TYR A 328 5.47 -22.70 -20.61
C TYR A 328 6.12 -21.39 -21.07
N LEU A 329 6.25 -21.23 -22.38
CA LEU A 329 6.46 -19.94 -23.02
C LEU A 329 5.09 -19.34 -23.33
N PHE A 330 4.79 -18.22 -22.69
CA PHE A 330 3.61 -17.43 -22.97
C PHE A 330 3.95 -16.33 -23.98
N TYR A 331 3.04 -16.11 -24.92
CA TYR A 331 3.08 -14.99 -25.86
C TYR A 331 1.72 -14.30 -25.93
N ASP A 332 1.70 -13.02 -25.58
CA ASP A 332 0.54 -12.14 -25.69
C ASP A 332 0.81 -11.10 -26.80
N PRO A 333 0.18 -11.24 -27.98
CA PRO A 333 0.36 -10.31 -29.10
C PRO A 333 -0.07 -8.88 -28.78
N LYS A 334 -1.11 -8.71 -27.95
CA LYS A 334 -1.61 -7.38 -27.56
C LYS A 334 -0.59 -6.69 -26.67
N ARG A 335 -0.07 -7.40 -25.67
CA ARG A 335 1.01 -6.90 -24.81
C ARG A 335 2.28 -6.59 -25.61
N GLU A 336 2.62 -7.40 -26.60
CA GLU A 336 3.76 -7.12 -27.49
C GLU A 336 3.60 -5.76 -28.20
N LEU A 337 2.42 -5.49 -28.77
CA LEU A 337 2.12 -4.23 -29.44
C LEU A 337 2.22 -3.04 -28.48
N GLU A 338 1.59 -3.12 -27.31
CA GLU A 338 1.60 -2.07 -26.29
C GLU A 338 3.04 -1.76 -25.82
N GLU A 339 3.86 -2.80 -25.58
CA GLU A 339 5.26 -2.65 -25.19
C GLU A 339 6.11 -2.03 -26.31
N LYS A 340 5.88 -2.42 -27.57
CA LYS A 340 6.56 -1.86 -28.75
C LYS A 340 6.27 -0.37 -28.90
N GLU A 341 5.01 0.03 -28.88
CA GLU A 341 4.58 1.43 -28.98
C GLU A 341 5.15 2.28 -27.85
N SER A 342 5.07 1.78 -26.61
CA SER A 342 5.61 2.49 -25.44
C SER A 342 7.12 2.73 -25.56
N LEU A 343 7.88 1.72 -26.00
CA LEU A 343 9.33 1.84 -26.18
C LEU A 343 9.67 2.82 -27.30
N THR A 344 9.07 2.67 -28.49
CA THR A 344 9.42 3.49 -29.65
C THR A 344 9.06 4.95 -29.43
N SER A 345 7.89 5.24 -28.87
CA SER A 345 7.48 6.59 -28.47
C SER A 345 8.50 7.22 -27.52
N ARG A 346 8.91 6.51 -26.47
CA ARG A 346 9.92 7.03 -25.52
C ARG A 346 11.29 7.25 -26.15
N LEU A 347 11.72 6.38 -27.07
CA LEU A 347 13.00 6.55 -27.75
C LEU A 347 12.99 7.77 -28.67
N VAL A 348 11.88 8.04 -29.36
CA VAL A 348 11.69 9.25 -30.17
C VAL A 348 11.71 10.49 -29.28
N ASP A 349 10.94 10.51 -28.20
CA ASP A 349 10.91 11.63 -27.26
C ASP A 349 12.29 11.96 -26.69
N ILE A 350 13.08 10.93 -26.32
CA ILE A 350 14.44 11.11 -25.81
C ILE A 350 15.35 11.65 -26.90
N ARG A 351 15.29 11.11 -28.13
CA ARG A 351 16.08 11.59 -29.27
C ARG A 351 15.82 13.07 -29.53
N ASP A 352 14.55 13.46 -29.59
CA ASP A 352 14.13 14.82 -29.92
C ASP A 352 14.50 15.80 -28.78
N LYS A 353 14.41 15.36 -27.52
CA LYS A 353 14.95 16.11 -26.37
C LYS A 353 16.46 16.26 -26.44
N LEU A 354 17.21 15.22 -26.81
CA LEU A 354 18.67 15.30 -26.94
C LEU A 354 19.08 16.28 -28.06
N ALA A 355 18.38 16.26 -29.19
CA ALA A 355 18.65 17.14 -30.33
C ALA A 355 18.40 18.63 -30.04
N THR A 356 17.51 18.96 -29.10
CA THR A 356 17.17 20.33 -28.73
C THR A 356 18.01 20.88 -27.57
N VAL A 357 18.75 20.02 -26.87
CA VAL A 357 19.51 20.41 -25.69
C VAL A 357 20.84 21.07 -26.06
N ARG A 358 21.09 22.21 -25.40
CA ARG A 358 22.38 22.91 -25.46
C ARG A 358 23.23 22.60 -24.24
N LEU A 359 24.50 22.30 -24.48
CA LEU A 359 25.52 22.02 -23.48
C LEU A 359 26.03 23.33 -22.87
N LYS A 360 26.14 23.38 -21.55
CA LYS A 360 26.82 24.47 -20.83
C LYS A 360 28.31 24.13 -20.73
N LYS A 361 29.20 25.11 -20.93
CA LYS A 361 30.67 24.94 -20.91
C LYS A 361 31.20 24.26 -19.64
N GLU A 362 30.49 24.36 -18.52
CA GLU A 362 30.91 23.87 -17.21
C GLU A 362 30.52 22.40 -16.94
N LYS A 363 29.60 21.81 -17.72
CA LYS A 363 29.13 20.44 -17.49
C LYS A 363 29.54 19.50 -18.63
N PRO A 364 30.20 18.37 -18.34
CA PRO A 364 30.48 17.35 -19.34
C PRO A 364 29.20 16.84 -20.04
N ALA A 365 29.28 16.65 -21.36
CA ALA A 365 28.14 16.25 -22.19
C ALA A 365 27.49 14.92 -21.76
N TYR A 366 28.30 13.97 -21.26
CA TYR A 366 27.79 12.67 -20.84
C TYR A 366 26.84 12.77 -19.64
N ILE A 367 27.02 13.74 -18.74
CA ILE A 367 26.13 13.95 -17.59
C ILE A 367 24.75 14.33 -18.11
N ARG A 368 24.71 15.28 -19.05
CA ARG A 368 23.44 15.75 -19.62
C ARG A 368 22.74 14.66 -20.43
N PHE A 369 23.51 13.86 -21.18
CA PHE A 369 22.99 12.68 -21.85
C PHE A 369 22.39 11.68 -20.85
N TYR A 370 23.07 11.39 -19.73
CA TYR A 370 22.59 10.43 -18.73
C TYR A 370 21.33 10.92 -18.01
N GLU A 371 21.24 12.22 -17.72
CA GLU A 371 20.03 12.84 -17.16
C GLU A 371 18.80 12.66 -18.07
N ILE A 372 18.98 12.82 -19.39
CA ILE A 372 17.88 12.78 -20.36
C ILE A 372 17.53 11.34 -20.76
N ALA A 373 18.53 10.52 -21.10
CA ALA A 373 18.33 9.16 -21.59
C ALA A 373 18.03 8.16 -20.46
N GLY A 374 18.48 8.45 -19.24
CA GLY A 374 18.22 7.64 -18.05
C GLY A 374 18.48 6.14 -18.27
N ARG A 375 17.45 5.31 -17.98
CA ARG A 375 17.51 3.85 -18.13
C ARG A 375 17.58 3.37 -19.59
N LEU A 376 17.26 4.24 -20.56
CA LEU A 376 17.27 3.92 -21.99
C LEU A 376 18.58 4.32 -22.70
N ARG A 377 19.59 4.79 -21.96
CA ARG A 377 20.90 5.17 -22.52
C ARG A 377 21.54 4.13 -23.43
N ASN A 378 21.34 2.84 -23.14
CA ASN A 378 21.94 1.74 -23.91
C ASN A 378 21.35 1.59 -25.33
N PHE A 379 20.24 2.26 -25.64
CA PHE A 379 19.60 2.28 -26.96
C PHE A 379 20.12 3.39 -27.88
N PHE A 380 21.06 4.22 -27.42
CA PHE A 380 21.59 5.33 -28.19
C PHE A 380 23.10 5.21 -28.39
N ASP A 381 23.54 5.48 -29.61
CA ASP A 381 24.90 5.94 -29.87
C ASP A 381 24.86 7.47 -29.87
N TRP A 382 25.83 8.13 -29.23
CA TRP A 382 25.82 9.58 -29.11
C TRP A 382 27.21 10.17 -29.20
N LYS A 383 27.29 11.42 -29.64
CA LYS A 383 28.50 12.25 -29.65
C LYS A 383 28.16 13.69 -29.30
N ALA A 384 29.11 14.37 -28.68
CA ALA A 384 29.03 15.82 -28.49
C ALA A 384 29.59 16.51 -29.75
N VAL A 385 28.83 17.44 -30.32
CA VAL A 385 29.25 18.26 -31.46
C VAL A 385 29.00 19.71 -31.05
N ASP A 386 30.07 20.49 -30.92
CA ASP A 386 30.03 21.85 -30.40
C ASP A 386 29.29 21.95 -29.04
N ASP A 387 28.18 22.67 -29.01
CA ASP A 387 27.31 22.84 -27.84
C ASP A 387 26.06 21.94 -27.89
N ARG A 388 26.07 20.86 -28.68
CA ARG A 388 24.92 19.96 -28.86
C ARG A 388 25.26 18.50 -28.62
N ILE A 389 24.21 17.70 -28.40
CA ILE A 389 24.29 16.24 -28.39
C ILE A 389 23.61 15.71 -29.65
N GLU A 390 24.37 15.01 -30.49
CA GLU A 390 23.80 14.20 -31.57
C GLU A 390 23.66 12.76 -31.08
N ALA A 391 22.44 12.21 -31.15
CA ALA A 391 22.15 10.85 -30.71
C ALA A 391 21.36 10.09 -31.79
N THR A 392 21.77 8.86 -32.06
CA THR A 392 21.11 7.94 -32.99
C THR A 392 20.61 6.71 -32.24
N ILE A 393 19.45 6.19 -32.66
CA ILE A 393 18.86 5.01 -32.04
C ILE A 393 19.55 3.76 -32.62
N ARG A 394 20.05 2.90 -31.73
CA ARG A 394 20.71 1.63 -32.04
C ARG A 394 19.70 0.59 -32.49
N GLN A 395 19.54 0.42 -33.79
CA GLN A 395 18.57 -0.52 -34.39
C GLN A 395 18.69 -1.94 -33.83
N ASN A 396 19.91 -2.46 -33.69
CA ASN A 396 20.15 -3.80 -33.14
C ASN A 396 19.68 -3.94 -31.68
N ALA A 397 19.88 -2.90 -30.85
CA ALA A 397 19.43 -2.92 -29.46
C ALA A 397 17.89 -2.88 -29.37
N VAL A 398 17.25 -2.08 -30.22
CA VAL A 398 15.79 -2.02 -30.33
C VAL A 398 15.22 -3.35 -30.79
N ALA A 399 15.74 -3.92 -31.88
CA ALA A 399 15.30 -5.22 -32.40
C ALA A 399 15.47 -6.34 -31.35
N GLN A 400 16.61 -6.38 -30.66
CA GLN A 400 16.85 -7.36 -29.60
C GLN A 400 15.84 -7.22 -28.44
N ARG A 401 15.48 -5.98 -28.07
CA ARG A 401 14.48 -5.73 -27.03
C ARG A 401 13.08 -6.11 -27.51
N MET A 402 12.71 -5.75 -28.74
CA MET A 402 11.41 -6.03 -29.35
C MET A 402 11.14 -7.53 -29.50
N ASN A 403 12.15 -8.33 -29.87
CA ASN A 403 11.99 -9.77 -30.03
C ASN A 403 11.55 -10.49 -28.74
N ARG A 404 11.73 -9.86 -27.58
CA ARG A 404 11.37 -10.40 -26.26
C ARG A 404 10.04 -9.85 -25.73
N MET A 405 9.43 -8.86 -26.40
CA MET A 405 8.21 -8.22 -25.94
C MET A 405 7.01 -9.16 -26.03
N GLY A 406 6.05 -8.95 -25.12
CA GLY A 406 4.86 -9.80 -25.01
C GLY A 406 5.15 -11.27 -24.66
N LYS A 407 6.41 -11.63 -24.38
CA LYS A 407 6.84 -13.01 -24.12
C LYS A 407 7.41 -13.13 -22.71
N PHE A 408 7.07 -14.22 -22.05
CA PHE A 408 7.71 -14.62 -20.79
C PHE A 408 7.61 -16.13 -20.60
N MET A 409 8.53 -16.69 -19.84
CA MET A 409 8.53 -18.11 -19.49
C MET A 409 8.24 -18.29 -18.02
N VAL A 410 7.47 -19.32 -17.70
CA VAL A 410 7.25 -19.80 -16.34
C VAL A 410 7.68 -21.24 -16.28
N PHE A 411 8.53 -21.57 -15.31
CA PHE A 411 8.98 -22.93 -15.04
C PHE A 411 8.39 -23.41 -13.73
N TYR A 412 8.18 -24.72 -13.63
CA TYR A 412 7.56 -25.33 -12.47
C TYR A 412 8.09 -26.73 -12.21
N SER A 413 7.88 -27.22 -10.99
CA SER A 413 8.06 -28.61 -10.61
C SER A 413 6.70 -29.31 -10.46
N GLY A 414 6.67 -30.63 -10.64
CA GLY A 414 5.43 -31.41 -10.56
C GLY A 414 4.58 -31.34 -11.83
N ASP A 415 3.26 -31.46 -11.66
CA ASP A 415 2.28 -31.44 -12.76
C ASP A 415 1.45 -30.16 -12.68
N VAL A 416 1.72 -29.21 -13.58
CA VAL A 416 1.09 -27.89 -13.62
C VAL A 416 0.67 -27.61 -15.05
N ASP A 417 -0.62 -27.40 -15.28
CA ASP A 417 -1.13 -27.00 -16.59
C ASP A 417 -0.85 -25.52 -16.89
N TRP A 418 -1.01 -25.13 -18.17
CA TRP A 418 -0.73 -23.77 -18.61
C TRP A 418 -1.63 -22.74 -17.89
N LEU A 419 -2.87 -23.11 -17.57
CA LEU A 419 -3.85 -22.22 -16.96
C LEU A 419 -3.46 -21.92 -15.52
N THR A 420 -3.03 -22.93 -14.77
CA THR A 420 -2.54 -22.82 -13.40
C THR A 420 -1.25 -22.02 -13.38
N ALA A 421 -0.28 -22.34 -14.25
CA ALA A 421 0.98 -21.60 -14.35
C ALA A 421 0.76 -20.10 -14.64
N LEU A 422 -0.21 -19.77 -15.50
CA LEU A 422 -0.55 -18.39 -15.84
C LEU A 422 -1.49 -17.70 -14.84
N SER A 423 -2.31 -18.44 -14.10
CA SER A 423 -3.23 -17.86 -13.13
C SER A 423 -2.54 -17.55 -11.81
N LEU A 424 -1.50 -18.32 -11.47
CA LEU A 424 -0.72 -18.15 -10.26
C LEU A 424 0.40 -17.10 -10.43
N TYR A 425 0.80 -16.79 -11.66
CA TYR A 425 1.78 -15.76 -12.00
C TYR A 425 1.13 -14.55 -12.67
#